data_AF-A0A1V8M8R0-F1
#
_entry.id   AF-A0A1V8M8R0-F1
#
_cell.length_a   1.000
_cell.length_b   1.000
_cell.length_c   1.000
_cell.angle_alpha   90.00
_cell.angle_beta   90.00
_cell.angle_gamma   90.00
#
_symmetry.space_group_name_H-M   'P 1'
#
loop_
_entity.id
_entity.type
_entity.pdbx_description
1 polymer ?
#
loop_
_entity_poly.entity_id
_entity_poly.type
_entity_poly.pdbx_seq_one_letter_code
_entity_poly.pdbx_strand_id
1 'polypeptide(L)'
;MDIFPEEQILIMSFDDLKNNQELFLKRLFDFLDIEAVTINDKQKKNAASIQKYSFLNTIIKCLKLNVIISTIIPKSLIQSTKSVLTNTEPIPKMSSADKEILLPYFKSDLEKLQVLIDADISSWYK
;
A
#
# COMPACT_ATOMS: atom_id res chain seq x y z
N MET A 1 -19.43 1.90 -18.51
CA MET A 1 -20.41 2.89 -18.01
C MET A 1 -21.84 2.50 -18.42
N ASP A 2 -22.08 1.23 -18.72
CA ASP A 2 -23.33 0.77 -19.32
C ASP A 2 -24.45 0.56 -18.29
N ILE A 3 -24.09 0.57 -17.00
CA ILE A 3 -25.01 0.38 -15.86
C ILE A 3 -25.06 1.63 -14.98
N PHE A 4 -23.93 2.32 -14.80
CA PHE A 4 -23.82 3.56 -14.03
C PHE A 4 -23.32 4.69 -14.95
N PRO A 5 -23.97 5.87 -14.90
CA PRO A 5 -23.47 7.09 -15.54
C PRO A 5 -22.06 7.43 -15.07
N GLU A 6 -21.31 8.14 -15.92
CA GLU A 6 -19.94 8.56 -15.66
C GLU A 6 -19.82 9.40 -14.38
N GLU A 7 -20.79 10.28 -14.13
CA GLU A 7 -20.80 11.19 -12.98
C GLU A 7 -20.97 10.44 -11.64
N GLN A 8 -21.38 9.18 -11.67
CA GLN A 8 -21.46 8.32 -10.48
C GLN A 8 -20.19 7.48 -10.26
N ILE A 9 -19.14 7.70 -11.04
CA ILE A 9 -17.90 6.94 -10.98
C ILE A 9 -16.72 7.90 -10.81
N LEU A 10 -16.04 7.84 -9.68
CA LEU A 10 -14.78 8.55 -9.47
C LEU A 10 -13.60 7.62 -9.66
N ILE A 11 -12.74 7.94 -10.63
CA ILE A 11 -11.48 7.23 -10.86
C ILE A 11 -10.35 8.07 -10.26
N MET A 12 -9.56 7.45 -9.37
CA MET A 12 -8.42 8.10 -8.74
C MET A 12 -7.20 7.19 -8.75
N SER A 13 -6.01 7.79 -8.90
CA SER A 13 -4.75 7.06 -8.85
C SER A 13 -4.24 6.94 -7.41
N PHE A 14 -3.72 5.76 -7.06
CA PHE A 14 -3.03 5.59 -5.79
C PHE A 14 -1.73 6.41 -5.71
N ASP A 15 -1.11 6.74 -6.85
CA ASP A 15 0.06 7.59 -6.87
C ASP A 15 -0.28 9.04 -6.51
N ASP A 16 -1.48 9.52 -6.88
CA ASP A 16 -1.97 10.84 -6.45
C ASP A 16 -2.14 10.89 -4.93
N LEU A 17 -2.65 9.82 -4.32
CA LEU A 17 -2.76 9.72 -2.87
C LEU A 17 -1.38 9.82 -2.19
N LYS A 18 -0.34 9.20 -2.77
CA LYS A 18 1.03 9.28 -2.23
C LYS A 18 1.68 10.64 -2.44
N ASN A 19 1.46 11.26 -3.59
CA ASN A 19 2.14 12.47 -4.01
C ASN A 19 1.46 13.74 -3.47
N ASN A 20 0.14 13.73 -3.37
CA ASN A 20 -0.66 14.84 -2.85
C ASN A 20 -1.97 14.34 -2.22
N GLN A 21 -1.84 13.82 -1.00
CA GLN A 21 -2.97 13.30 -0.22
C GLN A 21 -4.09 14.33 0.00
N GLU A 22 -3.74 15.61 0.21
CA GLU A 22 -4.73 16.66 0.45
C GLU A 22 -5.65 16.84 -0.76
N LEU A 23 -5.07 16.96 -1.96
CA LEU A 23 -5.83 17.08 -3.19
C LEU A 23 -6.65 15.81 -3.50
N PHE A 24 -6.08 14.63 -3.25
CA PHE A 24 -6.78 13.36 -3.42
C PHE A 24 -8.02 13.29 -2.52
N LEU A 25 -7.87 13.58 -1.22
CA LEU A 25 -8.97 13.55 -0.26
C LEU A 25 -10.01 14.61 -0.56
N LYS A 26 -9.60 15.82 -0.96
CA LYS A 26 -10.52 16.87 -1.39
C LYS A 26 -11.41 16.38 -2.53
N ARG A 27 -10.83 15.81 -3.59
CA ARG A 27 -11.59 15.26 -4.73
C ARG A 27 -12.57 14.17 -4.30
N LEU A 28 -12.14 13.29 -3.39
CA LEU A 28 -12.99 12.22 -2.84
C LEU A 28 -14.17 12.80 -2.05
N PHE A 29 -13.93 13.78 -1.18
CA PHE A 29 -14.97 14.41 -0.37
C PHE A 29 -15.96 15.20 -1.24
N ASP A 30 -15.46 15.96 -2.21
CA ASP A 30 -16.27 16.69 -3.18
C ASP A 30 -17.18 15.71 -3.97
N PHE A 31 -16.66 14.56 -4.41
CA PHE A 31 -17.45 13.56 -5.15
C PHE A 31 -18.51 12.87 -4.28
N LEU A 32 -18.21 12.64 -3.00
CA LEU A 32 -19.16 12.05 -2.04
C LEU A 32 -20.17 13.08 -1.50
N ASP A 33 -20.03 14.36 -1.85
CA ASP A 33 -20.82 15.47 -1.32
C ASP A 33 -20.82 15.52 0.22
N ILE A 34 -19.63 15.40 0.81
CA ILE A 34 -19.44 15.48 2.27
C ILE A 34 -18.46 16.57 2.66
N GLU A 35 -18.63 17.10 3.87
CA GLU A 35 -17.68 18.07 4.43
C GLU A 35 -16.29 17.46 4.57
N ALA A 36 -15.28 18.22 4.16
CA ALA A 36 -13.90 17.79 4.25
C ALA A 36 -13.48 17.63 5.72
N VAL A 37 -12.91 16.46 6.03
CA VAL A 37 -12.37 16.15 7.36
C VAL A 37 -10.86 16.02 7.34
N THR A 38 -10.21 16.46 8.42
CA THR A 38 -8.77 16.26 8.58
C THR A 38 -8.49 14.80 8.96
N ILE A 39 -7.85 14.06 8.05
CA ILE A 39 -7.40 12.70 8.31
C ILE A 39 -6.00 12.73 8.92
N ASN A 40 -5.85 12.21 10.13
CA ASN A 40 -4.55 12.02 10.78
C ASN A 40 -3.96 10.67 10.36
N ASP A 41 -3.01 10.69 9.44
CA ASP A 41 -2.34 9.53 8.85
C ASP A 41 -1.03 9.14 9.57
N LYS A 42 -0.69 9.81 10.69
CA LYS A 42 0.57 9.61 11.42
C LYS A 42 0.78 8.17 11.91
N GLN A 43 -0.27 7.35 11.99
CA GLN A 43 -0.19 5.96 12.41
C GLN A 43 -0.31 5.00 11.22
N LYS A 44 0.82 4.48 10.75
CA LYS A 44 0.85 3.35 9.81
C LYS A 44 0.56 2.04 10.55
N LYS A 45 -0.67 1.54 10.44
CA LYS A 45 -1.06 0.19 10.92
C LYS A 45 -0.75 -0.85 9.83
N ASN A 46 -0.35 -2.05 10.24
CA ASN A 46 -0.07 -3.18 9.32
C ASN A 46 0.97 -2.89 8.22
N ALA A 47 1.92 -1.99 8.46
CA ALA A 47 3.03 -1.80 7.54
C ALA A 47 3.79 -3.12 7.35
N ALA A 48 4.00 -3.52 6.09
CA ALA A 48 4.82 -4.66 5.75
C ALA A 48 6.21 -4.46 6.36
N SER A 49 6.62 -5.38 7.23
CA SER A 49 7.89 -5.33 7.93
C SER A 49 8.58 -6.67 7.75
N ILE A 50 9.74 -6.67 7.12
CA ILE A 50 10.55 -7.87 6.98
C ILE A 50 11.29 -8.05 8.31
N GLN A 51 11.27 -9.24 8.88
CA GLN A 51 12.04 -9.48 10.09
C GLN A 51 13.53 -9.52 9.76
N LYS A 52 14.33 -8.70 10.46
CA LYS A 52 15.77 -8.57 10.25
C LYS A 52 16.51 -9.89 10.44
N TYR A 53 16.00 -10.73 11.35
CA TYR A 53 16.58 -12.01 11.71
C TYR A 53 15.52 -13.11 11.55
N SER A 54 15.36 -13.63 10.34
CA SER A 54 14.38 -14.68 10.02
C SER A 54 14.53 -15.93 10.89
N PHE A 55 15.75 -16.28 11.30
CA PHE A 55 16.03 -17.42 12.18
C PHE A 55 15.46 -17.23 13.60
N LEU A 56 15.49 -16.01 14.16
CA LEU A 56 14.91 -15.73 15.48
C LEU A 56 13.40 -15.91 15.45
N ASN A 57 12.74 -15.53 14.36
CA ASN A 57 11.31 -15.81 14.15
C ASN A 57 11.03 -17.30 14.25
N THR A 58 11.84 -18.10 13.57
CA THR A 58 11.69 -19.55 13.51
C THR A 58 11.85 -20.16 14.89
N ILE A 59 12.86 -19.74 15.65
CA ILE A 59 13.07 -20.19 17.04
C ILE A 59 11.88 -19.81 17.92
N ILE A 60 11.46 -18.55 17.89
CA ILE A 60 10.33 -18.05 18.70
C ILE A 60 9.04 -18.81 18.38
N LYS A 61 8.78 -19.10 17.11
CA LYS A 61 7.61 -19.88 16.67
C LYS A 61 7.71 -21.35 17.08
N CYS A 62 8.87 -21.99 16.84
CA CYS A 62 9.09 -23.40 17.14
C CYS A 62 8.96 -23.68 18.63
N LEU A 63 9.56 -22.82 19.46
CA LEU A 63 9.54 -22.94 20.92
C LEU A 63 8.29 -22.32 21.57
N LYS A 64 7.33 -21.83 20.78
CA LYS A 64 6.11 -21.13 21.25
C LYS A 64 6.39 -19.99 22.25
N LEU A 65 7.58 -19.38 22.17
CA LEU A 65 8.01 -18.31 23.06
C LEU A 65 7.14 -17.06 22.95
N ASN A 66 6.40 -16.91 21.85
CA ASN A 66 5.41 -15.85 21.67
C ASN A 66 4.44 -15.71 22.85
N VAL A 67 3.99 -16.83 23.42
CA VAL A 67 3.06 -16.84 24.56
C VAL A 67 3.76 -16.28 25.80
N ILE A 68 4.95 -16.82 26.12
CA ILE A 68 5.75 -16.43 27.28
C ILE A 68 6.16 -14.95 27.19
N ILE A 69 6.65 -14.52 26.03
CA ILE A 69 7.04 -13.13 25.76
C ILE A 69 5.84 -12.19 25.95
N SER A 70 4.66 -12.57 25.47
CA SER A 70 3.45 -11.73 25.59
C SER A 70 2.92 -11.61 27.01
N THR A 71 3.24 -12.57 27.89
CA THR A 71 2.82 -12.57 29.30
C THR A 71 3.82 -11.84 30.20
N ILE A 72 5.12 -11.92 29.88
CA ILE A 72 6.19 -11.39 30.73
C ILE A 72 6.61 -9.97 30.31
N ILE A 73 6.60 -9.67 29.01
CA ILE A 73 7.12 -8.40 28.49
C ILE A 73 5.95 -7.42 28.25
N PRO A 74 5.99 -6.20 28.83
CA PRO A 74 5.00 -5.18 28.56
C PRO A 74 4.88 -4.84 27.07
N LYS A 75 3.64 -4.62 26.59
CA LYS A 75 3.37 -4.33 25.18
C LYS A 75 4.16 -3.13 24.64
N SER A 76 4.43 -2.12 25.48
CA SER A 76 5.24 -0.95 25.12
C SER A 76 6.68 -1.31 24.76
N LEU A 77 7.29 -2.26 25.47
CA LEU A 77 8.64 -2.78 25.19
C LEU A 77 8.66 -3.67 23.94
N ILE A 78 7.62 -4.47 23.73
CA ILE A 78 7.47 -5.26 22.49
C ILE A 78 7.34 -4.31 21.28
N GLN A 79 6.63 -3.20 21.45
CA GLN A 79 6.43 -2.23 20.38
C GLN A 79 7.68 -1.39 20.10
N SER A 80 8.48 -1.05 21.11
CA SER A 80 9.74 -0.32 20.94
C SER A 80 10.86 -1.18 20.33
N THR A 81 10.86 -2.50 20.59
CA THR A 81 11.81 -3.44 19.99
C THR A 81 11.47 -3.80 18.55
N LYS A 82 10.24 -3.51 18.09
CA LYS A 82 9.80 -3.80 16.71
C LYS A 82 10.70 -3.12 15.68
N SER A 83 11.09 -1.86 15.88
CA SER A 83 11.99 -1.14 14.97
C SER A 83 13.41 -1.72 14.90
N VAL A 84 13.85 -2.43 15.95
CA VAL A 84 15.17 -3.08 16.01
C VAL A 84 15.15 -4.47 15.37
N LEU A 85 14.03 -5.18 15.52
CA LEU A 85 13.83 -6.56 15.06
C LEU A 85 13.31 -6.68 13.62
N THR A 86 12.75 -5.60 13.07
CA THR A 86 12.32 -5.56 11.68
C THR A 86 13.23 -4.70 10.84
N ASN A 87 13.68 -5.22 9.71
CA ASN A 87 14.26 -4.40 8.66
C ASN A 87 13.14 -3.58 8.03
N THR A 88 13.40 -2.28 7.86
CA THR A 88 12.65 -1.41 6.94
C THR A 88 13.11 -1.61 5.50
N GLU A 89 13.80 -2.72 5.20
CA GLU A 89 14.26 -3.02 3.85
C GLU A 89 13.08 -2.90 2.88
N PRO A 90 13.30 -2.26 1.73
CA PRO A 90 12.23 -2.02 0.79
C PRO A 90 11.62 -3.37 0.43
N ILE A 91 10.29 -3.43 0.49
CA ILE A 91 9.49 -4.50 -0.10
C ILE A 91 10.14 -4.86 -1.45
N PRO A 92 10.42 -6.15 -1.72
CA PRO A 92 11.13 -6.55 -2.92
C PRO A 92 10.48 -5.88 -4.13
N LYS A 93 11.27 -5.10 -4.85
CA LYS A 93 10.83 -4.45 -6.08
C LYS A 93 10.75 -5.52 -7.17
N MET A 94 9.78 -5.38 -8.07
CA MET A 94 9.72 -6.18 -9.29
C MET A 94 11.06 -6.10 -10.02
N SER A 95 11.58 -7.25 -10.47
CA SER A 95 12.82 -7.26 -11.24
C SER A 95 12.60 -6.63 -12.61
N SER A 96 13.65 -6.07 -13.20
CA SER A 96 13.55 -5.54 -14.57
C SER A 96 13.14 -6.61 -15.58
N ALA A 97 13.60 -7.85 -15.39
CA ALA A 97 13.25 -8.99 -16.24
C ALA A 97 11.75 -9.33 -16.17
N ASP A 98 11.18 -9.38 -14.95
CA ASP A 98 9.74 -9.60 -14.79
C ASP A 98 8.95 -8.46 -15.46
N LYS A 99 9.44 -7.22 -15.32
CA LYS A 99 8.80 -6.05 -15.91
C LYS A 99 8.82 -6.09 -17.44
N GLU A 100 9.94 -6.48 -18.04
CA GLU A 100 10.08 -6.66 -19.50
C GLU A 100 9.14 -7.73 -20.05
N ILE A 101 8.83 -8.76 -19.26
CA ILE A 101 7.86 -9.80 -19.63
C ILE A 101 6.42 -9.31 -19.48
N LEU A 102 6.10 -8.62 -18.37
CA LEU A 102 4.73 -8.22 -18.05
C LEU A 102 4.25 -6.99 -18.84
N LEU A 103 5.14 -6.06 -19.17
CA LEU A 103 4.75 -4.82 -19.84
C LEU A 103 4.12 -5.08 -21.23
N PRO A 104 4.69 -5.92 -22.11
CA PRO A 104 4.04 -6.28 -23.38
C PRO A 104 2.71 -6.98 -23.18
N TYR A 105 2.59 -7.80 -22.13
CA TYR A 105 1.36 -8.53 -21.81
C TYR A 105 0.21 -7.57 -21.47
N PHE A 106 0.46 -6.56 -20.64
CA PHE A 106 -0.56 -5.59 -20.24
C PHE A 106 -0.71 -4.39 -21.19
N LYS A 107 0.21 -4.18 -22.14
CA LYS A 107 0.23 -2.99 -22.99
C LYS A 107 -1.12 -2.69 -23.66
N SER A 108 -1.74 -3.70 -24.29
CA SER A 108 -3.02 -3.51 -24.97
C SER A 108 -4.15 -3.13 -24.02
N ASP A 109 -4.14 -3.66 -22.81
CA ASP A 109 -5.16 -3.35 -21.81
C ASP A 109 -4.94 -1.98 -21.17
N LEU A 110 -3.68 -1.56 -21.00
CA LEU A 110 -3.34 -0.20 -20.59
C LEU A 110 -3.78 0.83 -21.63
N GLU A 111 -3.58 0.56 -22.92
CA GLU A 111 -4.03 1.47 -24.00
C GLU A 111 -5.56 1.61 -24.01
N LYS A 112 -6.30 0.50 -23.83
CA LYS A 112 -7.76 0.53 -23.70
C LYS A 112 -8.21 1.25 -22.44
N LEU A 113 -7.54 0.99 -21.32
CA LEU A 113 -7.85 1.63 -20.04
C LEU A 113 -7.67 3.14 -20.13
N GLN A 114 -6.56 3.60 -20.70
CA GLN A 114 -6.26 5.03 -20.87
C GLN A 114 -7.38 5.76 -21.62
N VAL A 115 -7.88 5.17 -22.71
CA VAL A 115 -9.01 5.72 -23.47
C VAL A 115 -10.31 5.64 -22.67
N LEU A 116 -10.54 4.53 -21.96
CA LEU A 116 -11.77 4.30 -21.20
C LEU A 116 -11.95 5.30 -20.04
N ILE A 117 -10.85 5.69 -19.39
CA ILE A 117 -10.89 6.56 -18.20
C ILE A 117 -10.52 8.01 -18.52
N ASP A 118 -10.19 8.31 -19.77
CA ASP A 118 -9.70 9.60 -20.27
C ASP A 118 -8.65 10.25 -19.36
N ALA A 119 -7.67 9.47 -18.92
CA ALA A 119 -6.63 9.93 -17.99
C ALA A 119 -5.25 9.42 -18.40
N ASP A 120 -4.23 10.24 -18.17
CA ASP A 120 -2.84 9.85 -18.43
C ASP A 120 -2.37 8.80 -17.43
N ILE A 121 -2.13 7.58 -17.92
CA ILE A 121 -1.52 6.48 -17.16
C ILE A 121 -0.13 6.14 -17.69
N SER A 122 0.52 7.05 -18.42
CA SER A 122 1.87 6.87 -19.00
C SER A 122 2.92 6.45 -17.96
N SER A 123 2.71 6.81 -16.69
CA SER A 123 3.56 6.39 -15.57
C SER A 123 3.62 4.88 -15.37
N TRP A 124 2.59 4.13 -15.79
CA TRP A 124 2.52 2.67 -15.63
C TRP A 124 3.31 1.90 -16.70
N TYR A 125 3.70 2.59 -17.79
CA TYR A 125 4.55 2.03 -18.85
C TYR A 125 6.05 2.15 -18.54
N LYS A 126 6.41 2.95 -17.52
CA LYS A 126 7.80 3.24 -17.12
C LYS A 126 8.29 2.26 -16.09
#